data_AF-A0A7S0UPD0-F1
#
_entry.id   AF-A0A7S0UPD0-F1
#
_cell.length_a   1.000
_cell.length_b   1.000
_cell.length_c   1.000
_cell.angle_alpha   90.00
_cell.angle_beta   90.00
_cell.angle_gamma   90.00
#
_symmetry.space_group_name_H-M   'P 1'
#
loop_
_entity.id
_entity.type
_entity.pdbx_description
1 polymer ?
#
loop_
_entity_poly.entity_id
_entity_poly.type
_entity_poly.pdbx_seq_one_letter_code
_entity_poly.pdbx_strand_id
1 'polypeptide(L)'
;MKNCLSIALLLSCLVSSANGFFQSAAKKSSPLAQEAVQIYGDKYNYNKPRKEDSVFDSLSRIGVPKTDIDGSQVMSAKAEPGRRITDMKEAEVAATFNGISAVYGDERAIEMVRIFPFCLSFNKNSFAPTFAIWAEIFGEEETKDMVSRNPGLLAIQPKDAGINTDNTMMFSYIIAATRPIGIFGPVGIFALLMVPVIEGTTGIPIKQPLFAALGL
;
A
#
# COMPACT_ATOMS: atom_id res chain seq x y z
N MET A 1 -15.12 49.23 28.57
CA MET A 1 -14.01 48.60 27.82
C MET A 1 -13.60 47.28 28.50
N LYS A 2 -14.33 46.18 28.28
CA LYS A 2 -13.95 44.86 28.84
C LYS A 2 -14.27 43.64 27.95
N ASN A 3 -14.79 43.82 26.72
CA ASN A 3 -15.27 42.70 25.90
C ASN A 3 -14.48 42.42 24.59
N CYS A 4 -13.43 43.18 24.26
CA CYS A 4 -12.66 42.93 23.03
C CYS A 4 -11.43 42.02 23.22
N LEU A 5 -11.01 41.74 24.46
CA LEU A 5 -9.76 41.00 24.70
C LEU A 5 -9.93 39.47 24.63
N SER A 6 -11.13 38.94 24.86
CA SER A 6 -11.36 37.48 24.85
C SER A 6 -11.53 36.88 23.46
N ILE A 7 -11.97 37.66 22.46
CA ILE A 7 -12.23 37.12 21.11
C ILE A 7 -10.94 36.98 20.30
N ALA A 8 -9.96 37.88 20.51
CA ALA A 8 -8.66 37.81 19.84
C ALA A 8 -7.80 36.61 20.33
N LEU A 9 -7.93 36.23 21.61
CA LEU A 9 -7.16 35.12 22.18
C LEU A 9 -7.66 33.74 21.71
N LEU A 10 -8.96 33.61 21.45
CA LEU A 10 -9.56 32.39 20.93
C LEU A 10 -9.28 32.17 19.44
N LEU A 11 -9.15 33.25 18.65
CA LEU A 11 -8.80 33.14 17.23
C LEU A 11 -7.32 32.77 17.01
N SER A 12 -6.41 33.18 17.90
CA SER A 12 -4.99 32.78 17.81
C SER A 12 -4.74 31.30 18.12
N CYS A 13 -5.62 30.63 18.87
CA CYS A 13 -5.50 29.20 19.12
C CYS A 13 -6.05 28.32 17.99
N LEU A 14 -6.93 28.86 17.13
CA LEU A 14 -7.47 28.15 15.98
C LEU A 14 -6.61 28.25 14.72
N VAL A 15 -5.81 29.32 14.57
CA VAL A 15 -4.91 29.49 13.42
C VAL A 15 -3.54 28.81 13.63
N SER A 16 -3.18 28.47 14.87
CA SER A 16 -1.94 27.73 15.17
C SER A 16 -2.05 26.21 15.03
N SER A 17 -3.24 25.62 14.83
CA SER A 17 -3.38 24.17 14.70
C SER A 17 -3.19 23.62 13.27
N ALA A 18 -3.27 24.46 12.24
CA ALA A 18 -3.15 23.99 10.85
C ALA A 18 -1.70 23.96 10.33
N ASN A 19 -0.81 24.82 10.86
CA ASN A 19 0.57 24.92 10.38
C ASN A 19 1.59 24.18 11.27
N GLY A 20 1.19 23.72 12.46
CA GLY A 20 2.06 22.99 13.38
C GLY A 20 2.23 21.49 13.07
N PHE A 21 1.38 20.92 12.21
CA PHE A 21 1.39 19.47 11.93
C PHE A 21 2.49 19.05 10.93
N PHE A 22 3.00 20.00 10.12
CA PHE A 22 4.00 19.70 9.08
C PHE A 22 5.40 20.23 9.39
N GLN A 23 5.61 20.87 10.54
CA GLN A 23 6.90 21.45 10.91
C GLN A 23 7.53 20.69 12.08
N SER A 24 7.81 19.40 11.87
CA SER A 24 8.67 18.63 12.76
C SER A 24 9.80 17.99 11.98
N ALA A 25 10.98 18.58 12.20
CA ALA A 25 12.31 17.98 12.22
C ALA A 25 12.75 17.14 11.01
N ALA A 26 13.95 17.44 10.51
CA ALA A 26 14.78 16.48 9.79
C ALA A 26 14.89 15.20 10.65
N LYS A 27 14.01 14.23 10.39
CA LYS A 27 13.95 12.97 11.13
C LYS A 27 15.28 12.27 10.85
N LYS A 28 16.08 12.11 11.91
CA LYS A 28 17.20 11.17 11.98
C LYS A 28 16.74 9.88 11.30
N SER A 29 17.54 9.35 10.38
CA SER A 29 17.26 8.07 9.73
C SER A 29 16.81 7.05 10.77
N SER A 30 15.67 6.40 10.53
CA SER A 30 15.13 5.42 11.47
C SER A 30 16.18 4.34 11.76
N PRO A 31 16.34 3.90 13.02
CA PRO A 31 17.29 2.85 13.38
C PRO A 31 16.98 1.52 12.67
N LEU A 32 15.73 1.32 12.25
CA LEU A 32 15.26 0.11 11.55
C LEU A 32 15.42 0.19 10.02
N ALA A 33 15.92 1.29 9.48
CA ALA A 33 16.06 1.46 8.04
C ALA A 33 17.00 0.42 7.41
N GLN A 34 18.06 0.02 8.11
CA GLN A 34 18.97 -1.04 7.63
C GLN A 34 18.30 -2.40 7.60
N GLU A 35 17.46 -2.72 8.58
CA GLU A 35 16.68 -3.95 8.60
C GLU A 35 15.70 -3.99 7.42
N ALA A 36 15.01 -2.88 7.14
CA ALA A 36 14.11 -2.78 6.00
C ALA A 36 14.82 -2.95 4.65
N VAL A 37 16.02 -2.39 4.51
CA VAL A 37 16.89 -2.58 3.33
C VAL A 37 17.28 -4.05 3.17
N GLN A 38 17.64 -4.73 4.26
CA GLN A 38 17.99 -6.15 4.22
C GLN A 38 16.79 -7.01 3.78
N ILE A 39 15.62 -6.82 4.39
CA ILE A 39 14.39 -7.57 4.04
C ILE A 39 14.04 -7.38 2.55
N TYR A 40 14.20 -6.17 2.03
CA TYR A 40 13.96 -5.89 0.62
C TYR A 40 15.00 -6.56 -0.28
N GLY A 41 16.27 -6.44 0.09
CA GLY A 41 17.40 -7.04 -0.61
C GLY A 41 17.28 -8.55 -0.75
N ASP A 42 16.92 -9.24 0.35
CA ASP A 42 16.72 -10.70 0.37
C ASP A 42 15.64 -11.15 -0.62
N LYS A 43 14.61 -10.33 -0.85
CA LYS A 43 13.50 -10.68 -1.75
C LYS A 43 13.77 -10.28 -3.21
N TYR A 44 14.30 -9.09 -3.45
CA TYR A 44 14.37 -8.52 -4.79
C TYR A 44 15.77 -8.52 -5.41
N ASN A 45 16.83 -8.73 -4.62
CA ASN A 45 18.25 -8.72 -4.99
C ASN A 45 18.67 -7.48 -5.80
N TYR A 46 19.40 -6.57 -5.14
CA TYR A 46 19.88 -5.31 -5.72
C TYR A 46 20.75 -5.47 -6.98
N ASN A 47 21.48 -6.57 -7.09
CA ASN A 47 22.47 -6.81 -8.14
C ASN A 47 21.97 -7.76 -9.25
N LYS A 48 20.66 -7.89 -9.47
CA LYS A 48 20.16 -8.69 -10.59
C LYS A 48 20.60 -8.09 -11.92
N PRO A 49 21.16 -8.88 -12.85
CA PRO A 49 21.46 -8.37 -14.18
C PRO A 49 20.18 -7.87 -14.84
N ARG A 50 20.27 -6.72 -15.52
CA ARG A 50 19.16 -6.15 -16.30
C ARG A 50 18.71 -7.22 -17.30
N LYS A 51 17.40 -7.52 -17.32
CA LYS A 51 16.85 -8.47 -18.29
C LYS A 51 16.96 -7.81 -19.66
N GLU A 52 17.80 -8.38 -20.53
CA GLU A 52 17.88 -7.96 -21.92
C GLU A 52 16.53 -8.23 -22.60
N ASP A 53 16.07 -7.27 -23.40
CA ASP A 53 14.83 -7.41 -24.17
C ASP A 53 15.02 -8.60 -25.12
N SER A 54 14.20 -9.64 -24.96
CA SER A 54 14.27 -10.80 -25.84
C SER A 54 13.70 -10.47 -27.23
N VAL A 55 14.04 -11.27 -28.24
CA VAL A 55 13.46 -11.16 -29.60
C VAL A 55 11.92 -11.23 -29.55
N PHE A 56 11.36 -12.02 -28.63
CA PHE A 56 9.92 -12.10 -28.41
C PHE A 56 9.32 -10.82 -27.80
N ASP A 57 10.03 -10.14 -26.90
CA ASP A 57 9.59 -8.84 -26.37
C ASP A 57 9.57 -7.78 -27.48
N SER A 58 10.53 -7.84 -28.40
CA SER A 58 10.57 -6.96 -29.58
C SER A 58 9.42 -7.23 -30.57
N LEU A 59 9.05 -8.51 -30.78
CA LEU A 59 7.89 -8.89 -31.58
C LEU A 59 6.56 -8.44 -30.93
N SER A 60 6.45 -8.51 -29.60
CA SER A 60 5.26 -8.07 -28.86
C SER A 60 5.01 -6.56 -28.93
N ARG A 61 6.04 -5.77 -29.26
CA ARG A 61 5.95 -4.32 -29.45
C ARG A 61 5.60 -3.92 -30.90
N ILE A 62 5.56 -4.87 -31.83
CA ILE A 62 5.11 -4.62 -33.20
C ILE A 62 3.60 -4.35 -33.16
N GLY A 63 3.22 -3.10 -33.41
CA GLY A 63 1.81 -2.66 -33.45
C GLY A 63 1.35 -1.85 -32.24
N VAL A 64 2.18 -1.64 -31.21
CA VAL A 64 1.84 -0.70 -30.12
C VAL A 64 2.18 0.72 -30.58
N PRO A 65 1.20 1.64 -30.70
CA PRO A 65 1.45 3.02 -31.05
C PRO A 65 2.37 3.67 -30.00
N LYS A 66 3.43 4.35 -30.44
CA LYS A 66 4.32 5.09 -29.52
C LYS A 66 3.65 6.34 -28.95
N THR A 67 2.66 6.85 -29.68
CA THR A 67 1.85 8.01 -29.35
C THR A 67 0.39 7.62 -29.49
N ASP A 68 -0.41 8.03 -28.51
CA ASP A 68 -1.86 7.91 -28.57
C ASP A 68 -2.41 8.90 -29.61
N ILE A 69 -3.70 8.77 -29.93
CA ILE A 69 -4.42 9.58 -30.93
C ILE A 69 -4.39 11.08 -30.57
N ASP A 70 -4.23 11.41 -29.29
CA ASP A 70 -4.13 12.79 -28.78
C ASP A 70 -2.69 13.35 -28.74
N GLY A 71 -1.69 12.59 -29.20
CA GLY A 71 -0.28 12.99 -29.20
C GLY A 71 0.44 12.79 -27.85
N SER A 72 -0.24 12.25 -26.84
CA SER A 72 0.42 11.82 -25.60
C SER A 72 1.27 10.57 -25.85
N GLN A 73 2.41 10.44 -25.15
CA GLN A 73 3.23 9.24 -25.27
C GLN A 73 2.59 8.10 -24.45
N VAL A 74 2.34 6.96 -25.10
CA VAL A 74 1.78 5.76 -24.45
C VAL A 74 2.77 5.15 -23.47
N MET A 75 4.07 5.42 -23.68
CA MET A 75 5.14 5.07 -22.75
C MET A 75 5.79 6.35 -22.21
N SER A 76 5.89 6.47 -20.89
CA SER A 76 6.51 7.62 -20.24
C SER A 76 7.91 7.91 -20.82
N ALA A 77 8.11 9.10 -21.36
CA ALA A 77 9.39 9.58 -21.93
C ALA A 77 10.58 9.49 -20.96
N LYS A 78 10.32 9.33 -19.65
CA LYS A 78 11.32 9.22 -18.58
C LYS A 78 11.59 7.77 -18.14
N ALA A 79 10.91 6.78 -18.70
CA ALA A 79 11.14 5.39 -18.35
C ALA A 79 12.43 4.90 -19.02
N GLU A 80 13.45 4.59 -18.21
CA GLU A 80 14.61 3.88 -18.72
C GLU A 80 14.15 2.50 -19.24
N PRO A 81 14.41 2.17 -20.51
CA PRO A 81 14.02 0.87 -21.06
C PRO A 81 14.68 -0.24 -20.25
N GLY A 82 13.86 -1.15 -19.71
CA GLY A 82 14.31 -2.34 -18.97
C GLY A 82 14.52 -2.16 -17.47
N ARG A 83 14.35 -0.96 -16.88
CA ARG A 83 14.39 -0.79 -15.42
C ARG A 83 13.06 -1.24 -14.80
N ARG A 84 13.11 -2.21 -13.88
CA ARG A 84 11.93 -2.65 -13.13
C ARG A 84 11.66 -1.71 -11.97
N ILE A 85 10.41 -1.67 -11.52
CA ILE A 85 10.01 -0.94 -10.30
C ILE A 85 10.81 -1.45 -9.07
N THR A 86 11.19 -2.73 -9.09
CA THR A 86 11.97 -3.35 -8.01
C THR A 86 13.46 -2.99 -8.02
N ASP A 87 13.98 -2.44 -9.13
CA ASP A 87 15.39 -2.14 -9.33
C ASP A 87 15.73 -0.80 -8.67
N MET A 88 15.72 -0.82 -7.35
CA MET A 88 15.97 0.32 -6.48
C MET A 88 17.36 0.25 -5.86
N LYS A 89 17.94 1.40 -5.54
CA LYS A 89 19.18 1.46 -4.75
C LYS A 89 18.87 1.35 -3.26
N GLU A 90 19.80 0.83 -2.46
CA GLU A 90 19.63 0.74 -0.99
C GLU A 90 19.25 2.09 -0.37
N ALA A 91 19.88 3.19 -0.80
CA ALA A 91 19.57 4.53 -0.34
C ALA A 91 18.13 4.97 -0.68
N GLU A 92 17.60 4.55 -1.84
CA GLU A 92 16.22 4.83 -2.24
C GLU A 92 15.25 4.05 -1.36
N VAL A 93 15.53 2.77 -1.11
CA VAL A 93 14.74 1.89 -0.23
C VAL A 93 14.71 2.44 1.21
N ALA A 94 15.86 2.82 1.76
CA ALA A 94 15.95 3.45 3.08
C ALA A 94 15.18 4.77 3.14
N ALA A 95 15.23 5.58 2.08
CA ALA A 95 14.50 6.83 2.01
C ALA A 95 12.98 6.61 1.94
N THR A 96 12.52 5.57 1.25
CA THR A 96 11.09 5.18 1.25
C THR A 96 10.67 4.69 2.63
N PHE A 97 11.47 3.86 3.29
CA PHE A 97 11.19 3.39 4.66
C PHE A 97 11.07 4.56 5.65
N ASN A 98 11.98 5.54 5.57
CA ASN A 98 11.90 6.76 6.37
C ASN A 98 10.62 7.56 6.09
N GLY A 99 10.09 7.50 4.88
CA GLY A 99 8.79 8.08 4.53
C GLY A 99 7.62 7.36 5.19
N ILE A 100 7.65 6.02 5.26
CA ILE A 100 6.62 5.22 5.93
C ILE A 100 6.69 5.47 7.45
N SER A 101 7.86 5.36 8.06
CA SER A 101 8.03 5.59 9.51
C SER A 101 7.77 7.04 9.93
N ALA A 102 7.90 8.01 9.01
CA ALA A 102 7.48 9.38 9.27
C ALA A 102 5.99 9.47 9.61
N VAL A 103 5.15 8.70 8.91
CA VAL A 103 3.68 8.75 8.99
C VAL A 103 3.13 7.74 10.01
N TYR A 104 3.64 6.51 9.99
CA TYR A 104 3.04 5.37 10.72
C TYR A 104 3.79 4.99 11.99
N GLY A 105 5.01 5.49 12.19
CA GLY A 105 5.93 5.06 13.26
C GLY A 105 6.87 3.93 12.80
N ASP A 106 7.99 3.77 13.51
CA ASP A 106 9.07 2.84 13.12
C ASP A 106 8.62 1.38 13.20
N GLU A 107 7.91 1.02 14.26
CA GLU A 107 7.46 -0.33 14.57
C GLU A 107 6.43 -0.83 13.56
N ARG A 108 5.41 0.00 13.27
CA ARG A 108 4.41 -0.32 12.24
C ARG A 108 5.06 -0.37 10.85
N ALA A 109 5.98 0.54 10.55
CA ALA A 109 6.67 0.57 9.27
C ALA A 109 7.47 -0.72 9.02
N ILE A 110 8.22 -1.23 10.01
CA ILE A 110 8.99 -2.46 9.82
C ILE A 110 8.08 -3.69 9.66
N GLU A 111 6.96 -3.74 10.38
CA GLU A 111 5.96 -4.79 10.20
C GLU A 111 5.36 -4.77 8.78
N MET A 112 5.01 -3.59 8.28
CA MET A 112 4.52 -3.42 6.91
C MET A 112 5.53 -3.94 5.88
N VAL A 113 6.83 -3.67 6.09
CA VAL A 113 7.90 -4.16 5.22
C VAL A 113 8.03 -5.67 5.30
N ARG A 114 8.01 -6.27 6.49
CA ARG A 114 8.05 -7.74 6.66
C ARG A 114 6.87 -8.42 5.96
N ILE A 115 5.69 -7.82 6.05
CA ILE A 115 4.46 -8.28 5.40
C ILE A 115 4.56 -8.19 3.88
N PHE A 116 4.96 -7.03 3.36
CA PHE A 116 4.94 -6.74 1.93
C PHE A 116 6.12 -5.86 1.54
N PRO A 117 7.32 -6.45 1.36
CA PRO A 117 8.55 -5.66 1.12
C PRO A 117 8.47 -4.77 -0.11
N PHE A 118 7.62 -5.13 -1.09
CA PHE A 118 7.39 -4.34 -2.30
C PHE A 118 6.86 -2.93 -2.01
N CYS A 119 6.27 -2.66 -0.83
CA CYS A 119 5.82 -1.32 -0.46
C CYS A 119 6.93 -0.26 -0.49
N LEU A 120 8.19 -0.67 -0.32
CA LEU A 120 9.35 0.21 -0.40
C LEU A 120 9.64 0.73 -1.82
N SER A 121 9.00 0.15 -2.83
CA SER A 121 9.06 0.61 -4.23
C SER A 121 8.01 1.65 -4.61
N PHE A 122 7.09 1.96 -3.70
CA PHE A 122 6.08 2.96 -3.95
C PHE A 122 6.58 4.39 -3.78
N ASN A 123 5.82 5.33 -4.33
CA ASN A 123 6.14 6.74 -4.27
C ASN A 123 5.95 7.29 -2.85
N LYS A 124 7.06 7.49 -2.14
CA LYS A 124 7.06 8.03 -0.77
C LYS A 124 6.37 9.39 -0.61
N ASN A 125 6.32 10.19 -1.67
CA ASN A 125 5.68 11.51 -1.63
C ASN A 125 4.15 11.42 -1.54
N SER A 126 3.58 10.25 -1.85
CA SER A 126 2.14 10.01 -1.73
C SER A 126 1.72 9.60 -0.33
N PHE A 127 2.62 9.12 0.54
CA PHE A 127 2.24 8.50 1.81
C PHE A 127 1.51 9.47 2.74
N ALA A 128 2.10 10.64 3.03
CA ALA A 128 1.48 11.60 3.94
C ALA A 128 0.19 12.23 3.37
N PRO A 129 0.12 12.65 2.09
CA PRO A 129 -1.12 13.16 1.52
C PRO A 129 -2.26 12.13 1.45
N THR A 130 -1.96 10.88 1.04
CA THR A 130 -2.95 9.80 1.02
C THR A 130 -3.42 9.47 2.44
N PHE A 131 -2.51 9.43 3.40
CA PHE A 131 -2.84 9.21 4.81
C PHE A 131 -3.78 10.28 5.36
N ALA A 132 -3.54 11.57 5.05
CA ALA A 132 -4.37 12.67 5.52
C ALA A 132 -5.83 12.51 5.08
N ILE A 133 -6.07 12.08 3.84
CA ILE A 133 -7.41 11.85 3.30
C ILE A 133 -8.11 10.71 4.04
N TRP A 134 -7.44 9.58 4.26
CA TRP A 134 -8.03 8.47 5.00
C TRP A 134 -8.23 8.79 6.48
N ALA A 135 -7.31 9.54 7.09
CA ALA A 135 -7.42 9.97 8.48
C ALA A 135 -8.62 10.90 8.69
N GLU A 136 -8.97 11.72 7.69
CA GLU A 136 -10.20 12.53 7.71
C GLU A 136 -11.47 11.66 7.68
N ILE A 137 -11.45 10.54 6.95
CA ILE A 137 -12.62 9.67 6.73
C ILE A 137 -12.81 8.67 7.88
N PHE A 138 -11.75 7.98 8.29
CA PHE A 138 -11.80 6.88 9.26
C PHE A 138 -11.26 7.24 10.64
N GLY A 139 -10.56 8.36 10.77
CA GLY A 139 -9.76 8.70 11.94
C GLY A 139 -8.31 8.23 11.81
N GLU A 140 -7.43 8.89 12.57
CA GLU A 140 -5.97 8.73 12.44
C GLU A 140 -5.50 7.31 12.80
N GLU A 141 -5.88 6.78 13.96
CA GLU A 141 -5.43 5.45 14.40
C GLU A 141 -6.05 4.32 13.57
N GLU A 142 -7.33 4.41 13.21
CA GLU A 142 -7.96 3.40 12.35
C GLU A 142 -7.30 3.38 10.97
N THR A 143 -6.90 4.53 10.44
CA THR A 143 -6.14 4.62 9.18
C THR A 143 -4.77 3.98 9.30
N LYS A 144 -4.05 4.22 10.40
CA LYS A 144 -2.74 3.59 10.65
C LYS A 144 -2.88 2.08 10.67
N ASP A 145 -3.90 1.56 11.35
CA ASP A 145 -4.13 0.13 11.44
C ASP A 145 -4.59 -0.47 10.11
N MET A 146 -5.50 0.19 9.38
CA MET A 146 -5.93 -0.21 8.04
C MET A 146 -4.73 -0.40 7.09
N VAL A 147 -3.83 0.57 7.03
CA VAL A 147 -2.65 0.51 6.15
C VAL A 147 -1.62 -0.48 6.67
N SER A 148 -1.47 -0.64 8.00
CA SER A 148 -0.57 -1.64 8.58
C SER A 148 -1.04 -3.06 8.25
N ARG A 149 -2.36 -3.29 8.30
CA ARG A 149 -3.01 -4.54 7.87
C ARG A 149 -2.86 -4.74 6.37
N ASN A 150 -2.86 -3.70 5.54
CA ASN A 150 -2.68 -3.83 4.09
C ASN A 150 -1.67 -2.79 3.52
N PRO A 151 -0.36 -3.11 3.54
CA PRO A 151 0.64 -2.17 3.03
C PRO A 151 0.54 -1.90 1.52
N GLY A 152 -0.24 -2.69 0.77
CA GLY A 152 -0.54 -2.42 -0.63
C GLY A 152 -1.29 -1.10 -0.85
N LEU A 153 -1.97 -0.58 0.18
CA LEU A 153 -2.65 0.72 0.13
C LEU A 153 -1.68 1.89 -0.04
N LEU A 154 -0.40 1.72 0.29
CA LEU A 154 0.63 2.73 0.06
C LEU A 154 0.86 3.03 -1.44
N ALA A 155 0.37 2.20 -2.35
CA ALA A 155 0.41 2.44 -3.80
C ALA A 155 -0.62 3.48 -4.28
N ILE A 156 -1.67 3.74 -3.48
CA ILE A 156 -2.80 4.57 -3.88
C ILE A 156 -2.38 6.03 -3.93
N GLN A 157 -2.71 6.69 -5.05
CA GLN A 157 -2.48 8.11 -5.19
C GLN A 157 -3.52 8.90 -4.40
N PRO A 158 -3.19 10.11 -3.89
CA PRO A 158 -4.11 10.90 -3.08
C PRO A 158 -5.45 11.17 -3.78
N LYS A 159 -5.43 11.37 -5.10
CA LYS A 159 -6.63 11.57 -5.93
C LYS A 159 -7.63 10.40 -5.89
N ASP A 160 -7.16 9.19 -5.62
CA ASP A 160 -7.96 7.95 -5.68
C ASP A 160 -8.34 7.44 -4.27
N ALA A 161 -7.75 8.02 -3.21
CA ALA A 161 -7.88 7.56 -1.84
C ALA A 161 -9.33 7.59 -1.32
N GLY A 162 -10.14 8.55 -1.79
CA GLY A 162 -11.53 8.74 -1.35
C GLY A 162 -12.60 8.04 -2.20
N ILE A 163 -12.23 7.28 -3.25
CA ILE A 163 -13.23 6.79 -4.23
C ILE A 163 -13.97 5.54 -3.72
N ASN A 164 -13.27 4.60 -3.06
CA ASN A 164 -13.82 3.30 -2.65
C ASN A 164 -13.50 2.99 -1.18
N THR A 165 -13.91 3.87 -0.28
CA THR A 165 -13.56 3.85 1.15
C THR A 165 -14.00 2.56 1.85
N ASP A 166 -15.27 2.16 1.70
CA ASP A 166 -15.85 1.05 2.46
C ASP A 166 -15.23 -0.30 2.05
N ASN A 167 -15.05 -0.51 0.75
CA ASN A 167 -14.37 -1.69 0.21
C ASN A 167 -12.91 -1.75 0.65
N THR A 168 -12.23 -0.61 0.69
CA THR A 168 -10.82 -0.52 1.13
C THR A 168 -10.68 -0.95 2.59
N MET A 169 -11.58 -0.46 3.44
CA MET A 169 -11.58 -0.80 4.86
C MET A 169 -11.90 -2.28 5.07
N MET A 170 -12.98 -2.80 4.47
CA MET A 170 -13.37 -4.20 4.55
C MET A 170 -12.27 -5.14 4.07
N PHE A 171 -11.61 -4.82 2.95
CA PHE A 171 -10.55 -5.65 2.41
C PHE A 171 -9.32 -5.72 3.33
N SER A 172 -9.02 -4.64 4.06
CA SER A 172 -7.94 -4.67 5.05
C SER A 172 -8.22 -5.67 6.19
N TYR A 173 -9.48 -5.80 6.63
CA TYR A 173 -9.88 -6.78 7.64
C TYR A 173 -9.79 -8.21 7.10
N ILE A 174 -10.22 -8.43 5.86
CA ILE A 174 -10.08 -9.73 5.19
C ILE A 174 -8.61 -10.12 5.11
N ILE A 175 -7.73 -9.20 4.71
CA ILE A 175 -6.29 -9.46 4.68
C ILE A 175 -5.74 -9.79 6.07
N ALA A 176 -6.15 -9.03 7.10
CA ALA A 176 -5.73 -9.27 8.47
C ALA A 176 -6.16 -10.67 8.96
N ALA A 177 -7.39 -11.10 8.66
CA ALA A 177 -7.91 -12.41 9.04
C ALA A 177 -7.28 -13.57 8.27
N THR A 178 -6.91 -13.35 7.00
CA THR A 178 -6.41 -14.41 6.12
C THR A 178 -4.89 -14.64 6.23
N ARG A 179 -4.10 -13.63 6.61
CA ARG A 179 -2.64 -13.76 6.74
C ARG A 179 -2.15 -14.82 7.73
N PRO A 180 -2.72 -14.94 8.95
CA PRO A 180 -2.30 -15.98 9.91
C PRO A 180 -2.44 -17.40 9.34
N ILE A 181 -3.36 -17.59 8.40
CA ILE A 181 -3.67 -18.88 7.77
C ILE A 181 -2.68 -19.19 6.62
N GLY A 182 -1.91 -18.19 6.17
CA GLY A 182 -0.90 -18.35 5.12
C GLY A 182 -1.47 -18.88 3.81
N ILE A 183 -0.75 -19.78 3.15
CA ILE A 183 -1.16 -20.35 1.86
C ILE A 183 -2.48 -21.14 1.92
N PHE A 184 -2.88 -21.59 3.11
CA PHE A 184 -4.13 -22.33 3.31
C PHE A 184 -5.36 -21.43 3.31
N GLY A 185 -5.21 -20.12 3.52
CA GLY A 185 -6.33 -19.17 3.49
C GLY A 185 -6.95 -19.07 2.09
N PRO A 186 -6.19 -18.68 1.06
CA PRO A 186 -6.67 -18.63 -0.32
C PRO A 186 -7.14 -20.00 -0.85
N VAL A 187 -6.46 -21.09 -0.48
CA VAL A 187 -6.88 -22.45 -0.85
C VAL A 187 -8.22 -22.81 -0.19
N GLY A 188 -8.43 -22.44 1.07
CA GLY A 188 -9.70 -22.64 1.77
C GLY A 188 -10.82 -21.80 1.19
N ILE A 189 -10.58 -20.52 0.87
CA ILE A 189 -11.56 -19.66 0.21
C ILE A 189 -11.90 -20.20 -1.18
N PHE A 190 -10.90 -20.64 -1.95
CA PHE A 190 -11.12 -21.26 -3.26
C PHE A 190 -11.92 -22.56 -3.15
N ALA A 191 -11.60 -23.41 -2.17
CA ALA A 191 -12.36 -24.63 -1.89
C ALA A 191 -13.81 -24.32 -1.52
N LEU A 192 -14.05 -23.30 -0.68
CA LEU A 192 -15.39 -22.83 -0.31
C LEU A 192 -16.16 -22.28 -1.51
N LEU A 193 -15.52 -21.48 -2.38
CA LEU A 193 -16.12 -20.97 -3.60
C LEU A 193 -16.42 -22.07 -4.63
N MET A 194 -15.68 -23.19 -4.57
CA MET A 194 -15.90 -24.35 -5.43
C MET A 194 -17.04 -25.27 -4.95
N VAL A 195 -17.50 -25.15 -3.70
CA VAL A 195 -18.63 -25.93 -3.17
C VAL A 195 -19.85 -25.93 -4.11
N PRO A 196 -20.40 -24.79 -4.59
CA PRO A 196 -21.55 -24.80 -5.50
C PRO A 196 -21.28 -25.52 -6.82
N VAL A 197 -20.05 -25.48 -7.34
CA VAL A 197 -19.65 -26.18 -8.56
C VAL A 197 -19.57 -27.69 -8.32
N ILE A 198 -19.00 -28.09 -7.17
CA ILE A 198 -18.90 -29.50 -6.79
C ILE A 198 -20.31 -30.07 -6.53
N GLU A 199 -21.16 -29.37 -5.79
CA GLU A 199 -22.55 -29.79 -5.55
C GLU A 199 -23.36 -29.86 -6.85
N GLY A 200 -23.20 -28.88 -7.74
CA GLY A 200 -23.89 -28.86 -9.02
C GLY A 200 -23.44 -29.94 -10.01
N THR A 201 -22.20 -30.42 -9.91
CA THR A 201 -21.65 -31.47 -10.80
C THR A 201 -21.75 -32.88 -10.22
N THR A 202 -21.68 -33.03 -8.90
CA THR A 202 -21.66 -34.33 -8.22
C THR A 202 -22.99 -34.71 -7.56
N GLY A 203 -23.90 -33.75 -7.33
CA GLY A 203 -25.17 -33.98 -6.65
C GLY A 203 -25.05 -34.30 -5.15
N ILE A 204 -23.84 -34.26 -4.58
CA ILE A 204 -23.59 -34.52 -3.16
C ILE A 204 -23.81 -33.20 -2.38
N PRO A 205 -24.72 -33.14 -1.39
CA PRO A 205 -24.94 -31.94 -0.58
C PRO A 205 -23.82 -31.78 0.45
N ILE A 206 -22.78 -31.03 0.10
CA ILE A 206 -21.59 -30.80 0.94
C ILE A 206 -21.84 -29.66 1.94
N LYS A 207 -22.76 -28.74 1.64
CA LYS A 207 -23.13 -27.62 2.52
C LYS A 207 -23.58 -28.07 3.91
N GLN A 208 -24.44 -29.08 4.01
CA GLN A 208 -24.98 -29.52 5.32
C GLN A 208 -23.91 -30.01 6.31
N PRO A 209 -23.01 -30.95 5.94
CA PRO A 209 -21.96 -31.38 6.86
C PRO A 209 -20.92 -30.29 7.12
N LEU A 210 -20.67 -29.41 6.15
CA LEU A 210 -19.71 -28.31 6.30
C LEU A 210 -20.22 -27.23 7.29
N PHE A 211 -21.48 -26.80 7.18
CA PHE A 211 -22.08 -25.85 8.13
C PHE A 211 -22.21 -26.46 9.53
N ALA A 212 -22.61 -27.73 9.62
CA ALA A 212 -22.66 -28.46 10.88
C ALA A 212 -21.28 -28.57 11.58
N ALA A 213 -20.20 -28.75 10.81
CA ALA A 213 -18.84 -28.78 11.35
C ALA A 213 -18.28 -27.40 11.75
N LEU A 214 -18.81 -26.32 11.15
CA LEU A 214 -18.43 -24.94 11.46
C LEU A 214 -19.32 -24.30 12.54
N GLY A 215 -20.33 -25.01 13.05
CA GLY A 215 -21.24 -24.52 14.08
C GLY A 215 -22.17 -23.39 13.63
N LEU A 216 -22.48 -23.34 12.33
CA LEU A 216 -23.37 -22.36 11.69
C LEU A 216 -24.69 -23.00 11.27
#